data_AF-A0A183F1H5-F1
#
_entry.id   AF-A0A183F1H5-F1
#
_cell.length_a   1.000
_cell.length_b   1.000
_cell.length_c   1.000
_cell.angle_alpha   90.00
_cell.angle_beta   90.00
_cell.angle_gamma   90.00
#
_symmetry.space_group_name_H-M   'P 1'
#
loop_
_entity.id
_entity.type
_entity.pdbx_description
1 polymer ?
#
loop_
_entity_poly.entity_id
_entity_poly.type
_entity_poly.pdbx_seq_one_letter_code
_entity_poly.pdbx_strand_id
1 'polypeptide(L)'
;MLARDQPPDAYRPQQNLYGVHPFYLALENDGNAHGVLIWNSNAQEVTLGPWPHLVYRTIGGMLDITFFPGPKPEDVIKQYLTFIGKPYLPAYFAFGFQVFKQCRLL
;
A
#
# COMPACT_ATOMS: atom_id res chain seq x y z
N MET A 1 -6.56 -9.59 0.06
CA MET A 1 -6.66 -8.14 -0.17
C MET A 1 -7.91 -7.85 -0.98
N LEU A 2 -8.92 -7.31 -0.29
CA LEU A 2 -10.20 -6.88 -0.85
C LEU A 2 -10.77 -5.85 0.11
N ALA A 3 -11.19 -4.68 -0.38
CA ALA A 3 -11.76 -3.64 0.46
C ALA A 3 -12.99 -4.19 1.20
N ARG A 4 -12.97 -4.13 2.53
CA ARG A 4 -14.05 -4.60 3.38
C ARG A 4 -14.22 -3.67 4.56
N ASP A 5 -15.48 -3.40 4.91
CA ASP A 5 -15.82 -2.75 6.17
C ASP A 5 -15.58 -3.71 7.33
N GLN A 6 -14.36 -3.68 7.84
CA GLN A 6 -13.90 -4.50 8.95
C GLN A 6 -12.99 -3.64 9.82
N PRO A 7 -13.29 -3.49 11.12
CA PRO A 7 -12.40 -2.77 12.02
C PRO A 7 -11.09 -3.55 12.21
N PRO A 8 -9.96 -2.84 12.44
CA PRO A 8 -8.70 -3.48 12.79
C PRO A 8 -8.85 -4.32 14.07
N ASP A 9 -8.51 -5.60 14.01
CA ASP A 9 -8.60 -6.54 15.13
C ASP A 9 -7.19 -6.97 15.55
N ALA A 10 -6.81 -6.66 16.80
CA ALA A 10 -5.50 -7.02 17.34
C ALA A 10 -5.31 -8.54 17.51
N TYR A 11 -6.39 -9.30 17.69
CA TYR A 11 -6.34 -10.75 17.88
C TYR A 11 -6.38 -11.52 16.55
N ARG A 12 -6.82 -10.87 15.47
CA ARG A 12 -6.88 -11.45 14.11
C ARG A 12 -6.21 -10.51 13.11
N PRO A 13 -4.87 -10.46 13.07
CA PRO A 13 -4.13 -9.49 12.26
C PRO A 13 -4.24 -9.76 10.75
N GLN A 14 -4.55 -10.99 10.33
CA GLN A 14 -4.62 -11.39 8.92
C GLN A 14 -6.04 -11.21 8.35
N GLN A 15 -6.60 -10.02 8.50
CA GLN A 15 -7.90 -9.65 7.92
C GLN A 15 -7.74 -8.61 6.83
N ASN A 16 -8.61 -8.66 5.83
CA ASN A 16 -8.72 -7.62 4.84
C ASN A 16 -9.50 -6.43 5.42
N LEU A 17 -8.92 -5.23 5.30
CA LEU A 17 -9.48 -3.98 5.82
C LEU A 17 -10.01 -3.11 4.67
N TYR A 18 -10.23 -1.83 4.95
CA TYR A 18 -10.84 -0.84 4.04
C TYR A 18 -10.10 -0.63 2.71
N GLY A 19 -8.77 -0.72 2.72
CA GLY A 19 -7.93 -0.36 1.58
C GLY A 19 -7.20 -1.55 0.95
N VAL A 20 -6.88 -1.44 -0.34
CA VAL A 20 -6.04 -2.39 -1.06
C VAL A 20 -4.96 -1.62 -1.81
N HIS A 21 -3.70 -1.82 -1.42
CA HIS A 21 -2.54 -1.25 -2.09
C HIS A 21 -1.54 -2.37 -2.40
N PRO A 22 -1.57 -2.93 -3.63
CA PRO A 22 -0.66 -3.98 -4.09
C PRO A 22 0.72 -3.43 -4.47
N PHE A 23 1.36 -2.78 -3.50
CA PHE A 23 2.71 -2.25 -3.63
C PHE A 23 3.56 -2.78 -2.48
N TYR A 24 4.77 -3.24 -2.79
CA TYR A 24 5.76 -3.56 -1.77
C TYR A 24 7.10 -2.91 -2.09
N LEU A 25 7.82 -2.58 -1.03
CA LEU A 25 9.20 -2.12 -1.08
C LEU A 25 10.06 -3.20 -0.42
N ALA A 26 11.07 -3.68 -1.14
CA ALA A 26 12.02 -4.64 -0.65
C ALA A 26 13.39 -3.97 -0.49
N LEU A 27 14.07 -4.31 0.60
CA LEU A 27 15.45 -3.94 0.85
C LEU A 27 16.36 -5.08 0.43
N GLU A 28 17.41 -4.74 -0.30
CA GLU A 28 18.48 -5.65 -0.71
C GLU A 28 19.60 -5.66 0.34
N ASN A 29 20.42 -6.71 0.32
CA ASN A 29 21.55 -6.83 1.26
C ASN A 29 22.57 -5.69 1.15
N ASP A 30 22.68 -5.06 -0.02
CA ASP A 30 23.61 -3.96 -0.29
C ASP A 30 23.10 -2.60 0.25
N GLY A 31 21.94 -2.58 0.92
CA GLY A 31 21.29 -1.35 1.38
C GLY A 31 20.51 -0.61 0.29
N ASN A 32 20.50 -1.16 -0.94
CA ASN A 32 19.63 -0.69 -2.01
C ASN A 32 18.17 -1.07 -1.74
N ALA A 33 17.24 -0.34 -2.33
CA ALA A 33 15.83 -0.65 -2.29
C ALA A 33 15.27 -0.85 -3.70
N HIS A 34 14.26 -1.68 -3.85
CA HIS A 34 13.43 -1.70 -5.04
C HIS A 34 11.95 -1.76 -4.66
N GLY A 35 11.13 -1.13 -5.48
CA GLY A 35 9.67 -1.16 -5.34
C GLY A 35 9.04 -1.95 -6.47
N VAL A 36 7.97 -2.67 -6.17
CA VAL A 36 7.15 -3.36 -7.18
C VAL A 36 5.69 -3.03 -6.93
N LEU A 37 5.03 -2.59 -7.99
CA LEU A 37 3.60 -2.34 -8.03
C LEU A 37 2.95 -3.38 -8.95
N ILE A 38 1.96 -4.07 -8.42
CA ILE A 38 1.12 -4.97 -9.22
C ILE A 38 -0.19 -4.24 -9.49
N TRP A 39 -0.37 -3.76 -10.72
CA TRP A 39 -1.51 -2.93 -11.10
C TRP A 39 -2.75 -3.78 -11.34
N ASN A 40 -3.38 -4.22 -10.25
CA ASN A 40 -4.57 -5.06 -10.29
C ASN A 40 -5.54 -4.67 -9.17
N SER A 41 -6.83 -4.57 -9.51
CA SER A 41 -7.91 -4.18 -8.60
C SER A 41 -8.82 -5.34 -8.19
N ASN A 42 -8.59 -6.54 -8.73
CA ASN A 42 -9.39 -7.72 -8.38
C ASN A 42 -9.03 -8.21 -6.98
N ALA A 43 -9.90 -9.06 -6.43
CA ALA A 43 -9.60 -9.74 -5.19
C ALA A 43 -8.32 -10.58 -5.36
N GLN A 44 -7.35 -10.30 -4.50
CA GLN A 44 -5.99 -10.81 -4.63
C GLN A 44 -5.43 -11.21 -3.26
N GLU A 45 -4.46 -12.10 -3.24
CA GLU A 45 -3.78 -12.59 -2.05
C GLU A 45 -2.26 -12.56 -2.27
N VAL A 46 -1.53 -12.20 -1.22
CA VAL A 46 -0.07 -12.25 -1.17
C VAL A 46 0.31 -13.22 -0.06
N THR A 47 1.02 -14.27 -0.42
CA THR A 47 1.57 -15.24 0.55
C THR A 47 3.09 -15.13 0.54
N LEU A 48 3.67 -14.90 1.72
CA LEU A 48 5.12 -14.93 1.91
C LEU A 48 5.52 -16.34 2.30
N GLY A 49 6.52 -16.90 1.63
CA GLY A 49 7.05 -18.21 2.00
C GLY A 49 8.26 -18.13 2.93
N PRO A 50 8.77 -19.28 3.40
CA PRO A 50 9.91 -19.35 4.33
C PRO A 50 11.25 -18.94 3.71
N TRP A 51 11.41 -19.15 2.41
CA TRP A 51 12.51 -18.60 1.61
C TRP A 51 12.13 -17.21 1.09
N PRO A 52 13.06 -16.35 0.63
CA PRO A 52 12.74 -15.02 0.10
C PRO A 52 11.98 -15.12 -1.23
N HIS A 53 10.69 -15.49 -1.17
CA HIS A 53 9.77 -15.57 -2.29
C HIS A 53 8.39 -15.06 -1.88
N LEU A 54 7.77 -14.37 -2.84
CA LEU A 54 6.44 -13.81 -2.74
C LEU A 54 5.56 -14.49 -3.77
N VAL A 55 4.45 -15.08 -3.32
CA VAL A 55 3.44 -15.67 -4.20
C VAL A 55 2.26 -14.74 -4.27
N TYR A 56 2.07 -14.12 -5.44
CA TYR A 56 0.93 -13.25 -5.73
C TYR A 56 -0.14 -14.04 -6.50
N ARG A 57 -1.37 -14.04 -5.99
CA ARG A 57 -2.53 -14.70 -6.60
C ARG A 57 -3.65 -13.69 -6.78
N THR A 58 -4.20 -13.58 -7.98
CA THR A 58 -5.40 -12.77 -8.25
C THR A 58 -6.50 -13.63 -8.86
N ILE A 59 -7.76 -13.30 -8.57
CA ILE A 59 -8.92 -14.01 -9.12
C ILE A 59 -9.17 -13.64 -10.59
N GLY A 60 -8.64 -12.49 -11.06
CA GLY A 60 -8.79 -12.08 -12.45
C GLY A 60 -8.04 -10.79 -12.81
N GLY A 61 -8.34 -10.28 -14.00
CA GLY A 61 -7.62 -9.13 -14.58
C GLY A 61 -6.34 -9.55 -15.28
N MET A 62 -5.55 -8.55 -15.69
CA MET A 62 -4.23 -8.75 -16.28
C MET A 62 -3.15 -8.59 -15.19
N LEU A 63 -2.05 -9.32 -15.33
CA LEU A 63 -0.87 -9.18 -14.49
C LEU A 63 0.01 -8.06 -15.07
N ASP A 64 -0.24 -6.83 -14.65
CA ASP A 64 0.58 -5.67 -14.99
C ASP A 64 1.51 -5.35 -13.81
N ILE A 65 2.82 -5.43 -14.04
CA ILE A 65 3.85 -5.30 -13.00
C ILE A 65 4.80 -4.18 -13.40
N THR A 66 4.91 -3.17 -12.54
CA THR A 66 5.84 -2.06 -12.71
C THR A 66 6.94 -2.13 -11.64
N PHE A 67 8.20 -2.01 -12.09
CA PHE A 67 9.39 -2.05 -11.24
C PHE A 67 9.97 -0.65 -11.04
N PHE A 68 10.40 -0.36 -9.82
CA PHE A 68 11.01 0.91 -9.41
C PHE A 68 12.41 0.64 -8.84
N PRO A 69 13.49 0.87 -9.61
CA PRO A 69 14.85 0.48 -9.24
C PRO A 69 15.62 1.51 -8.40
N GLY A 70 14.98 2.60 -7.94
CA GLY A 70 15.66 3.69 -7.23
C GLY A 70 16.58 3.18 -6.10
N PRO A 71 17.87 3.56 -6.04
CA PRO A 71 18.80 2.92 -5.09
C PRO A 71 18.46 3.22 -3.63
N LYS A 72 17.87 4.40 -3.35
CA LYS A 72 17.39 4.75 -2.01
C LYS A 72 15.88 4.48 -1.89
N PRO A 73 15.38 4.06 -0.72
CA PRO A 73 13.94 3.84 -0.50
C PRO A 73 13.11 5.10 -0.76
N GLU A 74 13.66 6.29 -0.46
CA GLU A 74 13.00 7.55 -0.80
C GLU A 74 12.84 7.75 -2.31
N ASP A 75 13.82 7.33 -3.11
CA ASP A 75 13.80 7.49 -4.56
C ASP A 75 12.83 6.50 -5.19
N VAL A 76 12.72 5.28 -4.65
CA VAL A 76 11.65 4.33 -5.00
C VAL A 76 10.28 4.96 -4.75
N ILE A 77 10.05 5.57 -3.59
CA ILE A 77 8.76 6.19 -3.26
C ILE A 77 8.50 7.40 -4.17
N LYS A 78 9.51 8.22 -4.48
CA LYS A 78 9.36 9.35 -5.42
C LYS A 78 8.99 8.87 -6.83
N GLN A 79 9.60 7.78 -7.31
CA GLN A 79 9.27 7.18 -8.60
C GLN A 79 7.84 6.63 -8.60
N TYR A 80 7.49 5.89 -7.56
CA TYR A 80 6.14 5.37 -7.36
C TYR A 80 5.10 6.51 -7.37
N LEU A 81 5.28 7.55 -6.55
CA LEU A 81 4.39 8.71 -6.49
C LEU A 81 4.32 9.49 -7.81
N THR A 82 5.38 9.50 -8.61
CA THR A 82 5.34 10.12 -9.94
C THR A 82 4.49 9.32 -10.91
N PHE A 83 4.39 8.00 -10.72
CA PHE A 83 3.58 7.10 -11.53
C PHE A 83 2.09 7.12 -11.15
N ILE A 84 1.75 6.93 -9.87
CA ILE A 84 0.36 6.94 -9.38
C ILE A 84 -0.24 8.34 -9.21
N GLY A 85 0.59 9.35 -8.94
CA GLY A 85 0.18 10.70 -8.61
C GLY A 85 0.69 11.15 -7.24
N LYS A 86 1.08 12.42 -7.17
CA LYS A 86 1.58 13.04 -5.94
C LYS A 86 0.41 13.31 -4.98
N PRO A 87 0.63 13.22 -3.65
CA PRO A 87 -0.40 13.54 -2.67
C PRO A 87 -0.84 15.00 -2.82
N TYR A 88 -2.11 15.25 -2.53
CA TYR A 88 -2.67 16.60 -2.54
C TYR A 88 -2.08 17.45 -1.41
N LEU A 89 -2.01 18.76 -1.62
CA LEU A 89 -1.65 19.71 -0.57
C LEU A 89 -2.92 20.09 0.21
N PRO A 90 -3.10 19.67 1.48
CA PRO A 90 -4.25 20.08 2.26
C PRO A 90 -4.18 21.57 2.65
N ALA A 91 -5.34 22.16 2.91
CA ALA A 91 -5.41 23.54 3.38
C ALA A 91 -4.73 23.68 4.75
N TYR A 92 -4.10 24.83 5.00
CA TYR A 92 -3.28 25.06 6.19
C TYR A 92 -3.98 24.73 7.52
N PHE A 93 -5.28 25.05 7.63
CA PHE A 93 -6.07 24.78 8.84
C PHE A 93 -6.30 23.29 9.13
N ALA A 94 -6.19 22.40 8.13
CA ALA A 94 -6.38 20.96 8.32
C ALA A 94 -5.25 20.31 9.14
N PHE A 95 -4.09 20.97 9.21
CA PHE A 95 -2.98 20.59 10.10
C PHE A 95 -3.20 21.01 11.56
N GLY A 96 -4.25 21.79 11.85
CA GLY A 96 -4.66 22.14 13.20
C GLY A 96 -5.22 20.94 13.98
N PHE A 97 -5.38 21.11 15.28
CA PHE A 97 -5.96 20.09 16.14
C PHE A 97 -7.45 19.87 15.84
N GLN A 98 -7.86 18.62 15.67
CA GLN A 98 -9.26 18.24 15.42
C GLN A 98 -9.93 17.80 16.74
N VAL A 99 -10.93 18.56 17.21
CA VAL A 99 -11.70 18.23 18.43
C VAL A 99 -12.93 17.37 18.07
N PHE A 100 -12.94 16.13 18.54
CA PHE A 100 -13.93 15.09 18.20
C PHE A 100 -15.40 15.36 18.63
N LYS A 101 -15.70 16.42 19.40
CA LYS A 101 -17.10 16.74 19.79
C LYS A 101 -17.95 17.36 18.66
N GLN A 102 -17.35 17.84 17.57
CA GLN A 102 -18.04 18.46 16.44
C GLN A 102 -18.55 17.43 15.39
N CYS A 103 -18.02 16.20 15.38
CA CYS A 103 -18.31 15.18 14.36
C CYS A 103 -19.40 14.17 14.78
N ARG A 104 -20.20 14.51 15.81
CA ARG A 104 -21.31 13.67 16.29
C ARG A 104 -22.58 14.52 16.39
N LEU A 105 -23.14 14.91 15.25
CA LEU A 105 -24.54 15.31 15.04
C LEU A 105 -24.75 15.68 13.56
N LEU A 106 -24.94 14.66 12.73
CA LEU A 106 -25.97 14.57 11.68
C LEU A 106 -26.45 13.11 11.66
#